data_AF-A0A0R3MZ02-F1
#
_entry.id   AF-A0A0R3MZ02-F1
#
_cell.length_a   1.000
_cell.length_b   1.000
_cell.length_c   1.000
_cell.angle_alpha   90.00
_cell.angle_beta   90.00
_cell.angle_gamma   90.00
#
_symmetry.space_group_name_H-M   'P 1'
#
loop_
_entity.id
_entity.type
_entity.pdbx_description
1 polymer ?
#
loop_
_entity_poly.entity_id
_entity_poly.type
_entity_poly.pdbx_seq_one_letter_code
_entity_poly.pdbx_strand_id
1 'polypeptide(L)'
;MTEYRPGARIYLYPCGGPGAKHPFTQGTFRDLEAEKIVPVPGMRLDFYCDDGNDKGERDYLLFVGVIDRIPETDEWYAVIDGDRFWHESDVQPDNP
;
A
#
# COMPACT_ATOMS: atom_id res chain seq x y z
N MET A 1 4.13 -10.00 20.30
CA MET A 1 4.99 -9.27 19.35
C MET A 1 4.06 -8.39 18.54
N THR A 2 4.13 -7.08 18.73
CA THR A 2 3.32 -6.14 17.95
C THR A 2 4.02 -5.99 16.60
N GLU A 3 3.41 -6.46 15.52
CA GLU A 3 3.91 -6.21 14.17
C GLU A 3 4.06 -4.69 14.00
N TYR A 4 5.25 -4.23 13.64
CA TYR A 4 5.45 -2.85 13.24
C TYR A 4 4.56 -2.58 12.03
N ARG A 5 3.69 -1.59 12.15
CA ARG A 5 2.90 -1.06 11.06
C ARG A 5 3.29 0.41 10.90
N PRO A 6 3.75 0.82 9.71
CA PRO A 6 3.91 2.24 9.46
C PRO A 6 2.53 2.90 9.53
N GLY A 7 2.33 3.80 10.49
CA GLY A 7 1.04 4.47 10.71
C GLY A 7 0.59 5.25 9.47
N ALA A 8 -0.72 5.36 9.27
CA ALA A 8 -1.34 6.01 8.12
C ALA A 8 -1.05 5.36 6.74
N ARG A 9 -0.56 4.10 6.70
CA ARG A 9 -0.34 3.35 5.45
C ARG A 9 -1.18 2.09 5.39
N ILE A 10 -1.49 1.66 4.17
CA ILE A 10 -2.35 0.52 3.89
C ILE A 10 -1.54 -0.61 3.26
N TYR A 11 -1.59 -1.82 3.82
CA TYR A 11 -0.93 -2.96 3.21
C TYR A 11 -1.56 -3.35 1.88
N LEU A 12 -0.73 -3.55 0.86
CA LEU A 12 -1.14 -4.09 -0.44
C LEU A 12 0.00 -4.88 -1.06
N TYR A 13 -0.26 -6.09 -1.53
CA TYR A 13 0.74 -6.91 -2.22
C TYR A 13 0.70 -6.67 -3.75
N PRO A 14 1.74 -6.10 -4.38
CA PRO A 14 1.71 -5.68 -5.78
C PRO A 14 1.99 -6.83 -6.77
N CYS A 15 1.12 -7.84 -6.86
CA CYS A 15 1.37 -9.07 -7.62
C CYS A 15 1.44 -8.93 -9.15
N GLY A 16 0.82 -7.89 -9.72
CA GLY A 16 0.72 -7.70 -11.18
C GLY A 16 1.65 -6.65 -11.80
N GLY A 17 2.50 -5.99 -11.00
CA GLY A 17 3.29 -4.82 -11.43
C GLY A 17 2.48 -3.53 -11.64
N PRO A 18 3.11 -2.43 -12.09
CA PRO A 18 2.46 -1.14 -12.33
C PRO A 18 1.31 -1.21 -13.34
N GLY A 19 0.22 -0.48 -13.08
CA GLY A 19 -0.95 -0.44 -13.97
C GLY A 19 -1.87 -1.66 -13.92
N ALA A 20 -1.46 -2.75 -13.26
CA ALA A 20 -2.33 -3.90 -13.00
C ALA A 20 -3.32 -3.61 -11.86
N LYS A 21 -4.40 -4.40 -11.81
CA LYS A 21 -5.33 -4.41 -10.68
C LYS A 21 -4.78 -5.30 -9.57
N HIS A 22 -4.64 -4.73 -8.38
CA HIS A 22 -4.17 -5.42 -7.18
C HIS A 22 -5.34 -5.56 -6.20
N PRO A 23 -5.90 -6.77 -6.02
CA PRO A 23 -7.08 -6.96 -5.21
C PRO A 23 -6.78 -6.71 -3.73
N PHE A 24 -7.76 -6.14 -3.03
CA PHE A 24 -7.65 -5.95 -1.59
C PHE A 24 -7.67 -7.30 -0.88
N THR A 25 -6.83 -7.40 0.15
CA THR A 25 -6.80 -8.55 1.04
C THR A 25 -7.48 -8.22 2.36
N GLN A 26 -7.68 -9.24 3.21
CA GLN A 26 -8.14 -9.00 4.58
C GLN A 26 -7.20 -8.05 5.35
N GLY A 27 -5.89 -8.07 5.08
CA GLY A 27 -4.93 -7.14 5.66
C GLY A 27 -5.22 -5.69 5.25
N THR A 28 -5.45 -5.47 3.96
CA THR A 28 -5.82 -4.16 3.41
C THR A 28 -7.07 -3.59 4.08
N PHE A 29 -8.12 -4.39 4.27
CA PHE A 29 -9.34 -3.92 4.94
C PHE A 29 -9.16 -3.62 6.43
N ARG A 30 -8.37 -4.43 7.15
CA ARG A 30 -8.03 -4.15 8.56
C ARG A 30 -7.28 -2.83 8.70
N ASP A 31 -6.41 -2.56 7.75
CA ASP A 31 -5.62 -1.34 7.73
C ASP A 31 -6.49 -0.10 7.47
N LEU A 32 -7.44 -0.19 6.54
CA LEU A 32 -8.43 0.86 6.28
C LEU A 32 -9.28 1.14 7.52
N GLU A 33 -9.76 0.09 8.19
CA GLU A 33 -10.56 0.21 9.41
C GLU A 33 -9.79 0.89 10.54
N ALA A 34 -8.55 0.46 10.79
CA ALA A 34 -7.70 1.02 11.83
C ALA A 34 -7.35 2.49 11.59
N GLU A 35 -7.22 2.91 10.32
CA GLU A 35 -7.01 4.32 9.93
C GLU A 35 -8.33 5.09 9.75
N LYS A 36 -9.48 4.45 9.99
CA LYS A 36 -10.82 5.02 9.82
C LYS A 36 -11.08 5.57 8.43
N ILE A 37 -10.50 4.93 7.41
CA ILE A 37 -10.67 5.28 6.00
C ILE A 37 -11.87 4.52 5.45
N VAL A 38 -12.83 5.27 4.89
CA VAL A 38 -13.94 4.69 4.13
C VAL A 38 -13.56 4.74 2.64
N PRO A 39 -13.35 3.58 1.98
CA PRO A 39 -12.90 3.55 0.60
C PRO A 39 -13.98 4.08 -0.34
N VAL A 40 -13.57 4.86 -1.35
CA VAL A 40 -14.44 5.41 -2.40
C VAL A 40 -13.73 5.24 -3.76
N PRO A 41 -14.42 4.86 -4.84
CA PRO A 41 -13.83 4.79 -6.17
C PRO A 41 -13.11 6.09 -6.56
N GLY A 42 -11.89 5.96 -7.09
CA GLY A 42 -11.02 7.08 -7.46
C GLY A 42 -10.22 7.68 -6.30
N MET A 43 -10.39 7.20 -5.06
CA MET A 43 -9.58 7.64 -3.93
C MET A 43 -8.12 7.23 -4.12
N ARG A 44 -7.20 8.15 -3.83
CA ARG A 44 -5.76 7.90 -3.82
C ARG A 44 -5.31 7.59 -2.40
N LEU A 45 -4.55 6.52 -2.23
CA LEU A 45 -4.01 6.08 -0.94
C LEU A 45 -2.51 5.76 -1.04
N ASP A 46 -1.83 5.91 0.10
CA ASP A 46 -0.45 5.47 0.28
C ASP A 46 -0.44 4.02 0.80
N PHE A 47 0.28 3.18 0.08
CA PHE A 47 0.39 1.76 0.34
C PHE A 47 1.81 1.37 0.77
N TYR A 48 1.91 0.21 1.42
CA TYR A 48 3.17 -0.43 1.68
C TYR A 48 3.10 -1.93 1.43
N CYS A 49 4.23 -2.55 1.09
CA CYS A 49 4.42 -3.99 1.17
C CYS A 49 5.75 -4.32 1.84
N ASP A 50 5.84 -5.51 2.43
CA ASP A 50 7.10 -6.03 2.92
C ASP A 50 8.06 -6.20 1.73
N ASP A 51 9.25 -5.62 1.85
CA ASP A 51 10.37 -5.86 0.95
C ASP A 51 11.64 -6.09 1.79
N GLY A 52 12.67 -6.64 1.17
CA GLY A 52 13.99 -6.73 1.78
C GLY A 52 14.91 -5.72 1.12
N ASN A 53 15.72 -5.00 1.89
CA ASN A 53 16.82 -4.27 1.28
C ASN A 53 17.91 -5.24 0.77
N ASP A 54 18.91 -4.72 0.06
CA ASP A 54 20.04 -5.51 -0.49
C ASP A 54 20.84 -6.28 0.58
N LYS A 55 20.69 -5.93 1.86
CA LYS A 55 21.36 -6.59 3.00
C LYS A 55 20.48 -7.67 3.65
N GLY A 56 19.26 -7.88 3.14
CA GLY A 56 18.28 -8.80 3.72
C GLY A 56 17.63 -8.28 4.99
N GLU A 57 17.78 -6.99 5.30
CA GLU A 57 17.09 -6.34 6.40
C GLU A 57 15.67 -5.95 5.95
N ARG A 58 14.74 -5.90 6.89
CA ARG A 58 13.35 -5.51 6.60
C ARG A 58 13.32 -4.05 6.14
N ASP A 59 12.75 -3.81 4.97
CA ASP A 59 12.54 -2.48 4.42
C ASP A 59 11.19 -2.46 3.69
N TYR A 60 10.35 -1.46 3.92
CA TYR A 60 9.05 -1.46 3.24
C TYR A 60 9.17 -0.78 1.90
N LEU A 61 8.62 -1.40 0.87
CA LEU A 61 8.35 -0.71 -0.37
C LEU A 61 7.09 0.12 -0.21
N LEU A 62 7.20 1.42 -0.42
CA LEU A 62 6.12 2.40 -0.31
C LEU A 62 5.70 2.84 -1.70
N PHE A 63 4.39 2.98 -1.91
CA PHE A 63 3.86 3.39 -3.20
C PHE A 63 2.47 3.99 -3.15
N VAL A 64 2.10 4.71 -4.20
CA VAL A 64 0.78 5.35 -4.32
C VAL A 64 -0.11 4.55 -5.25
N GLY A 65 -1.38 4.36 -4.88
CA GLY A 65 -2.37 3.71 -5.74
C GLY A 65 -3.70 4.46 -5.76
N VAL A 66 -4.45 4.27 -6.84
CA VAL A 66 -5.85 4.69 -6.95
C VAL A 66 -6.73 3.48 -6.77
N ILE A 67 -7.68 3.57 -5.86
CA ILE A 67 -8.58 2.47 -5.51
C ILE A 67 -9.88 2.56 -6.29
N ASP A 68 -10.45 1.41 -6.59
CA ASP A 68 -11.71 1.31 -7.29
C ASP A 68 -12.40 -0.03 -6.94
N ARG A 69 -13.65 -0.18 -7.35
CA ARG A 69 -14.50 -1.31 -7.02
C ARG A 69 -15.09 -1.90 -8.28
N ILE A 70 -15.00 -3.22 -8.43
CA ILE A 70 -15.64 -3.96 -9.51
C ILE A 70 -17.16 -3.96 -9.26
N PRO A 71 -17.98 -3.31 -10.11
CA PRO A 71 -19.42 -3.19 -9.84
C PRO A 71 -20.16 -4.53 -9.77
N GLU A 72 -19.69 -5.52 -10.51
CA GLU A 72 -20.32 -6.84 -10.64
C GLU A 72 -20.06 -7.75 -9.44
N THR A 73 -18.88 -7.66 -8.84
CA THR A 73 -18.42 -8.55 -7.76
C THR A 73 -18.30 -7.86 -6.41
N ASP A 74 -18.44 -6.53 -6.37
CA ASP A 74 -18.22 -5.69 -5.19
C ASP A 74 -16.76 -5.75 -4.66
N GLU A 75 -15.84 -6.29 -5.46
CA GLU A 75 -14.44 -6.47 -5.07
C GLU A 75 -13.65 -5.17 -5.23
N TRP A 76 -12.88 -4.83 -4.19
CA TRP A 76 -11.99 -3.68 -4.19
C TRP A 76 -10.61 -4.03 -4.74
N TYR A 77 -10.03 -3.09 -5.48
CA TYR A 77 -8.68 -3.19 -5.99
C TYR A 77 -8.00 -1.82 -5.98
N ALA A 78 -6.67 -1.82 -6.03
CA ALA A 78 -5.90 -0.63 -6.37
C ALA A 78 -5.19 -0.82 -7.71
N VAL A 79 -5.00 0.29 -8.42
CA VAL A 79 -4.06 0.40 -9.53
C VAL A 79 -2.89 1.26 -9.05
N ILE A 80 -1.69 0.69 -9.05
CA ILE A 80 -0.49 1.35 -8.54
C ILE A 80 0.10 2.27 -9.59
N ASP A 81 0.50 3.47 -9.16
CA ASP A 81 1.24 4.44 -9.96
C ASP A 81 2.70 4.00 -10.13
N GLY A 82 3.07 3.67 -11.37
CA GLY A 82 4.38 3.18 -11.80
C GLY A 82 5.56 4.05 -11.39
N ASP A 83 5.32 5.35 -11.29
CA ASP A 83 6.37 6.36 -11.10
C ASP A 83 6.55 6.77 -9.64
N ARG A 84 5.81 6.13 -8.72
CA ARG A 84 5.74 6.49 -7.30
C ARG A 84 6.03 5.31 -6.40
N PHE A 85 7.26 4.81 -6.47
CA PHE A 85 7.82 3.79 -5.59
C PHE A 85 9.07 4.32 -4.90
N TRP A 86 9.21 4.05 -3.61
CA TRP A 86 10.41 4.34 -2.83
C TRP A 86 10.49 3.39 -1.64
N HIS A 87 11.70 3.09 -1.16
CA HIS A 87 11.84 2.33 0.07
C HIS A 87 11.60 3.23 1.29
N GLU A 88 11.11 2.66 2.39
CA GLU A 88 10.96 3.40 3.65
C GLU A 88 12.30 3.99 4.09
N SER A 89 13.40 3.28 3.85
CA SER A 89 14.75 3.76 4.12
C SER A 89 15.22 4.93 3.22
N ASP A 90 14.62 5.12 2.04
CA ASP A 90 14.91 6.26 1.16
C ASP A 90 14.32 7.57 1.69
N VAL A 91 13.30 7.48 2.54
CA VAL A 91 12.71 8.64 3.25
C VAL A 91 13.67 9.04 4.37
N GLN A 92 14.78 9.70 4.01
CA GLN A 92 15.61 10.34 5.02
C GLN A 92 14.73 11.31 5.82
N PRO A 93 14.76 11.28 7.16
CA PRO A 93 14.26 12.42 7.90
C PRO A 93 15.12 13.60 7.46
N ASP A 94 14.50 14.62 6.85
CA ASP A 94 15.13 15.93 6.70
C ASP A 94 15.71 16.27 8.07
N ASN A 95 17.03 16.31 8.15
CA ASN A 95 17.76 16.66 9.34
C ASN A 95 17.82 18.20 9.32
N PRO A 96 17.04 18.94 10.14
CA PRO A 96 17.20 20.38 10.25
C PRO A 96 18.57 20.76 10.84
#